data_AF-A0A2H3C9Q1-F1
#
_entry.id   AF-A0A2H3C9Q1-F1
#
_cell.length_a   1.000
_cell.length_b   1.000
_cell.length_c   1.000
_cell.angle_alpha   90.00
_cell.angle_beta   90.00
_cell.angle_gamma   90.00
#
_symmetry.space_group_name_H-M   'P 1'
#
loop_
_entity.id
_entity.type
_entity.pdbx_description
1 polymer ?
#
loop_
_entity_poly.entity_id
_entity_poly.type
_entity_poly.pdbx_seq_one_letter_code
_entity_poly.pdbx_strand_id
1 'polypeptide(L)'
;MFASIVSLAIALTQITQAAAHGGVLGYKIANSYYNGFLAYNTPVGQSSIQREWDSYNPITNPVDPSLSCNINGAVLALQKSATVPAGSSVTAYWNQWPHTIGPVMVYMAKCPSTCSSATTSSLEWFKIDQAGLISGTLDGGLWGMGELVANNNSWTSTIPASLAPGEYFIRHELLAIHTPDQPQFYPECAQLILTGSGTASPSGSYLVQFPGAYSASDPSVTIDIYTNANQVATNYTIPGPAVWQG
;
A
#
# COMPACT_ATOMS: atom_id res chain seq x y z
N MET A 1 -46.93 44.83 18.49
CA MET A 1 -45.47 45.03 18.63
C MET A 1 -44.80 43.67 18.48
N PHE A 2 -43.82 43.57 17.59
CA PHE A 2 -43.31 42.35 16.97
C PHE A 2 -42.58 41.42 17.96
N ALA A 3 -42.83 40.11 17.87
CA ALA A 3 -42.05 39.09 18.56
C ALA A 3 -40.89 38.64 17.66
N SER A 4 -39.65 38.98 18.06
CA SER A 4 -38.44 38.55 17.37
C SER A 4 -38.07 37.13 17.77
N ILE A 5 -38.08 36.21 16.80
CA ILE A 5 -37.53 34.86 16.94
C ILE A 5 -36.04 34.94 16.58
N VAL A 6 -35.15 34.74 17.56
CA VAL A 6 -33.72 34.62 17.33
C VAL A 6 -33.41 33.15 17.05
N SER A 7 -33.21 32.81 15.78
CA SER A 7 -32.72 31.48 15.37
C SER A 7 -31.21 31.41 15.60
N LEU A 8 -30.79 30.65 16.61
CA LEU A 8 -29.39 30.37 16.90
C LEU A 8 -28.90 29.24 15.96
N ALA A 9 -28.20 29.59 14.88
CA ALA A 9 -27.54 28.62 14.02
C ALA A 9 -26.28 28.09 14.72
N ILE A 10 -26.31 26.84 15.16
CA ILE A 10 -25.13 26.14 15.68
C ILE A 10 -24.32 25.63 14.49
N ALA A 11 -23.23 26.31 14.16
CA ALA A 11 -22.24 25.81 13.20
C ALA A 11 -21.43 24.69 13.88
N LEU A 12 -21.68 23.43 13.50
CA LEU A 12 -20.78 22.32 13.85
C LEU A 12 -19.49 22.46 13.02
N THR A 13 -18.44 22.98 13.63
CA THR A 13 -17.09 22.85 13.11
C THR A 13 -16.62 21.42 13.30
N GLN A 14 -16.64 20.60 12.24
CA GLN A 14 -15.94 19.31 12.28
C GLN A 14 -14.44 19.59 12.26
N ILE A 15 -13.80 19.38 13.40
CA ILE A 15 -12.34 19.38 13.50
C ILE A 15 -11.88 18.08 12.86
N THR A 16 -11.47 18.14 11.58
CA THR A 16 -10.78 17.03 10.93
C THR A 16 -9.37 16.95 11.54
N GLN A 17 -9.16 15.98 12.44
CA GLN A 17 -7.81 15.65 12.88
C GLN A 17 -7.07 15.05 11.68
N ALA A 18 -6.13 15.80 11.10
CA ALA A 18 -5.22 15.24 10.12
C ALA A 18 -4.30 14.27 10.85
N ALA A 19 -4.44 12.96 10.59
CA ALA A 19 -3.46 11.99 11.05
C ALA A 19 -2.13 12.30 10.36
N ALA A 20 -1.05 12.37 11.15
CA ALA A 20 0.27 12.68 10.59
C ALA A 20 0.81 11.56 9.72
N HIS A 21 0.25 10.35 9.79
CA HIS A 21 0.69 9.11 9.13
C HIS A 21 -0.53 8.20 8.87
N GLY A 22 -0.37 7.01 8.30
CA GLY A 22 -1.49 6.15 7.96
C GLY A 22 -1.19 4.81 7.31
N GLY A 23 -2.20 4.27 6.61
CA GLY A 23 -2.14 3.00 5.88
C GLY A 23 -3.45 2.71 5.16
N VAL A 24 -3.55 1.55 4.50
CA VAL A 24 -4.77 1.14 3.80
C VAL A 24 -5.88 0.81 4.80
N LEU A 25 -7.04 1.48 4.68
CA LEU A 25 -8.21 1.30 5.54
C LEU A 25 -9.30 0.42 4.92
N GLY A 26 -9.23 0.17 3.61
CA GLY A 26 -10.23 -0.64 2.92
C GLY A 26 -9.94 -0.78 1.44
N TYR A 27 -10.72 -1.64 0.79
CA TYR A 27 -10.52 -2.02 -0.60
C TYR A 27 -11.84 -2.02 -1.36
N LYS A 28 -11.81 -1.60 -2.62
CA LYS A 28 -12.85 -1.92 -3.61
C LYS A 28 -12.26 -2.90 -4.61
N ILE A 29 -12.76 -4.12 -4.61
CA ILE A 29 -12.30 -5.19 -5.49
C ILE A 29 -13.47 -5.58 -6.37
N ALA A 30 -13.31 -5.37 -7.68
CA ALA A 30 -14.41 -5.41 -8.64
C ALA A 30 -15.61 -4.55 -8.14
N ASN A 31 -16.74 -5.18 -7.81
CA ASN A 31 -17.96 -4.50 -7.39
C ASN A 31 -18.22 -4.52 -5.87
N SER A 32 -17.28 -5.04 -5.09
CA SER A 32 -17.44 -5.25 -3.64
C SER A 32 -16.49 -4.37 -2.84
N TYR A 33 -16.99 -3.77 -1.76
CA TYR A 33 -16.17 -3.05 -0.79
C TYR A 33 -15.83 -3.97 0.40
N TYR A 34 -14.57 -3.91 0.85
CA TYR A 34 -14.05 -4.68 1.97
C TYR A 34 -13.41 -3.72 2.97
N ASN A 35 -13.90 -3.72 4.20
CA ASN A 35 -13.27 -2.99 5.29
C ASN A 35 -11.90 -3.60 5.60
N GLY A 36 -10.89 -2.76 5.81
CA GLY A 36 -9.58 -3.15 6.32
C GLY A 36 -9.60 -3.50 7.80
N PHE A 37 -8.44 -3.85 8.32
CA PHE A 37 -8.16 -3.92 9.76
C PHE A 37 -8.08 -2.51 10.34
N LEU A 38 -8.59 -2.34 11.56
CA LEU A 38 -8.53 -1.07 12.29
C LEU A 38 -7.31 -1.08 13.22
N ALA A 39 -6.24 -0.41 12.79
CA ALA A 39 -5.03 -0.20 13.60
C ALA A 39 -5.35 0.42 14.98
N TYR A 40 -4.45 0.23 15.94
CA TYR A 40 -4.57 0.62 17.36
C TYR A 40 -5.65 -0.12 18.19
N ASN A 41 -6.63 -0.75 17.54
CA ASN A 41 -7.63 -1.56 18.23
C ASN A 41 -7.15 -3.00 18.40
N THR A 42 -7.67 -3.72 19.40
CA THR A 42 -7.42 -5.17 19.53
C THR A 42 -7.89 -5.92 18.28
N PRO A 43 -7.17 -6.97 17.83
CA PRO A 43 -7.63 -7.81 16.72
C PRO A 43 -8.83 -8.68 17.08
N VAL A 44 -9.13 -8.86 18.38
CA VAL A 44 -10.24 -9.70 18.84
C VAL A 44 -11.58 -9.15 18.33
N GLY A 45 -12.28 -9.97 17.55
CA GLY A 45 -13.57 -9.64 16.94
C GLY A 45 -13.48 -8.89 15.61
N GLN A 46 -12.29 -8.44 15.19
CA GLN A 46 -12.11 -7.88 13.85
C GLN A 46 -12.15 -8.97 12.79
N SER A 47 -12.74 -8.67 11.64
CA SER A 47 -12.82 -9.57 10.49
C SER A 47 -12.59 -8.78 9.21
N SER A 48 -11.50 -9.09 8.53
CA SER A 48 -11.08 -8.39 7.32
C SER A 48 -10.40 -9.36 6.36
N ILE A 49 -10.29 -8.94 5.09
CA ILE A 49 -9.36 -9.57 4.13
C ILE A 49 -7.92 -9.16 4.36
N GLN A 50 -7.70 -8.03 5.07
CA GLN A 50 -6.39 -7.48 5.39
C GLN A 50 -5.73 -8.27 6.53
N ARG A 51 -4.40 -8.37 6.52
CA ARG A 51 -3.62 -8.80 7.68
C ARG A 51 -3.66 -7.70 8.77
N GLU A 52 -3.40 -8.10 10.01
CA GLU A 52 -3.25 -7.17 11.12
C GLU A 52 -2.09 -6.20 10.88
N TRP A 53 -2.30 -4.93 11.21
CA TRP A 53 -1.29 -3.88 11.22
C TRP A 53 -1.60 -2.92 12.38
N ASP A 54 -0.65 -2.73 13.28
CA ASP A 54 -0.95 -2.29 14.66
C ASP A 54 -0.95 -0.78 14.83
N SER A 55 -0.27 -0.05 13.92
CA SER A 55 -0.12 1.40 14.04
C SER A 55 0.11 2.06 12.68
N TYR A 56 -0.06 3.38 12.63
CA TYR A 56 0.25 4.19 11.45
C TYR A 56 1.75 4.50 11.32
N ASN A 57 2.61 4.00 12.22
CA ASN A 57 4.03 4.27 12.15
C ASN A 57 4.67 3.57 10.95
N PRO A 58 5.68 4.18 10.33
CA PRO A 58 6.40 3.54 9.25
C PRO A 58 7.30 2.43 9.78
N ILE A 59 7.55 1.44 8.95
CA ILE A 59 8.78 0.66 9.04
C ILE A 59 9.89 1.50 8.42
N THR A 60 10.99 1.72 9.14
CA THR A 60 12.11 2.56 8.64
C THR A 60 13.34 1.75 8.24
N ASN A 61 13.38 0.46 8.58
CA ASN A 61 14.47 -0.44 8.23
C ASN A 61 14.09 -1.25 6.96
N PRO A 62 14.80 -1.10 5.82
CA PRO A 62 14.50 -1.82 4.59
C PRO A 62 14.70 -3.34 4.69
N VAL A 63 15.33 -3.82 5.76
CA VAL A 63 15.48 -5.25 6.04
C VAL A 63 14.70 -5.70 7.28
N ASP A 64 13.67 -4.95 7.70
CA ASP A 64 12.80 -5.36 8.80
C ASP A 64 12.08 -6.69 8.49
N PRO A 65 12.05 -7.66 9.41
CA PRO A 65 11.38 -8.95 9.20
C PRO A 65 9.87 -8.82 8.93
N SER A 66 9.25 -7.69 9.30
CA SER A 66 7.82 -7.41 9.17
C SER A 66 7.50 -6.60 7.91
N LEU A 67 8.49 -6.24 7.09
CA LEU A 67 8.33 -5.38 5.91
C LEU A 67 7.36 -5.94 4.85
N SER A 68 7.10 -7.26 4.88
CA SER A 68 6.11 -7.87 3.99
C SER A 68 4.71 -7.29 4.20
N CYS A 69 4.18 -7.30 5.43
CA CYS A 69 2.76 -7.02 5.71
C CYS A 69 2.54 -6.21 7.00
N ASN A 70 3.47 -5.30 7.33
CA ASN A 70 3.47 -4.48 8.55
C ASN A 70 3.68 -5.28 9.85
N ILE A 71 3.74 -4.55 10.98
CA ILE A 71 3.84 -5.09 12.33
C ILE A 71 2.43 -5.19 12.93
N ASN A 72 2.01 -6.31 13.51
CA ASN A 72 2.69 -7.61 13.56
C ASN A 72 2.48 -8.48 12.28
N GLY A 73 1.63 -8.04 11.34
CA GLY A 73 1.35 -8.75 10.08
C GLY A 73 0.59 -10.07 10.23
N ALA A 74 -0.04 -10.30 11.39
CA ALA A 74 -0.62 -11.58 11.77
C ALA A 74 -1.95 -11.88 11.05
N VAL A 75 -2.26 -13.18 11.01
CA VAL A 75 -3.56 -13.68 10.59
C VAL A 75 -4.61 -13.43 11.68
N LEU A 76 -5.79 -12.97 11.27
CA LEU A 76 -6.92 -12.76 12.18
C LEU A 76 -7.64 -14.07 12.50
N ALA A 77 -8.23 -14.17 13.70
CA ALA A 77 -9.11 -15.29 14.04
C ALA A 77 -10.33 -15.38 13.10
N LEU A 78 -10.78 -14.25 12.55
CA LEU A 78 -11.87 -14.14 11.58
C LEU A 78 -11.36 -13.64 10.21
N GLN A 79 -10.18 -14.10 9.79
CA GLN A 79 -9.56 -13.76 8.50
C GLN A 79 -10.49 -14.14 7.34
N LYS A 80 -10.61 -13.22 6.38
CA LYS A 80 -11.34 -13.43 5.12
C LYS A 80 -10.38 -13.38 3.93
N SER A 81 -10.91 -13.78 2.77
CA SER A 81 -10.30 -13.55 1.47
C SER A 81 -11.35 -12.99 0.51
N ALA A 82 -10.94 -12.16 -0.45
CA ALA A 82 -11.82 -11.68 -1.52
C ALA A 82 -11.68 -12.55 -2.77
N THR A 83 -12.76 -13.19 -3.21
CA THR A 83 -12.78 -13.92 -4.49
C THR A 83 -12.90 -12.94 -5.65
N VAL A 84 -11.98 -13.02 -6.61
CA VAL A 84 -11.89 -12.06 -7.71
C VAL A 84 -11.34 -12.71 -8.99
N PRO A 85 -11.84 -12.39 -10.20
CA PRO A 85 -11.22 -12.83 -11.45
C PRO A 85 -9.88 -12.11 -11.74
N ALA A 86 -8.92 -12.84 -12.31
CA ALA A 86 -7.76 -12.21 -12.96
C ALA A 86 -8.21 -11.16 -14.00
N GLY A 87 -7.47 -10.06 -14.12
CA GLY A 87 -7.87 -8.91 -14.95
C GLY A 87 -8.78 -7.89 -14.23
N SER A 88 -9.24 -8.18 -13.02
CA SER A 88 -10.06 -7.23 -12.25
C SER A 88 -9.21 -6.11 -11.65
N SER A 89 -9.83 -4.93 -11.52
CA SER A 89 -9.24 -3.82 -10.78
C SER A 89 -9.40 -4.01 -9.27
N VAL A 90 -8.36 -3.61 -8.53
CA VAL A 90 -8.32 -3.51 -7.07
C VAL A 90 -7.95 -2.08 -6.73
N THR A 91 -8.83 -1.40 -5.99
CA THR A 91 -8.57 -0.09 -5.43
C THR A 91 -8.31 -0.22 -3.93
N ALA A 92 -7.16 0.24 -3.45
CA ALA A 92 -6.90 0.45 -2.03
C ALA A 92 -7.24 1.90 -1.65
N TYR A 93 -7.82 2.08 -0.47
CA TYR A 93 -8.16 3.39 0.10
C TYR A 93 -7.35 3.62 1.37
N TRP A 94 -6.63 4.73 1.42
CA TRP A 94 -5.89 5.17 2.60
C TRP A 94 -6.76 6.14 3.42
N ASN A 95 -6.31 6.45 4.64
CA ASN A 95 -6.75 7.64 5.35
C ASN A 95 -6.41 8.92 4.56
N GLN A 96 -6.77 10.09 5.10
CA GLN A 96 -6.25 11.37 4.59
C GLN A 96 -4.72 11.35 4.70
N TRP A 97 -4.06 11.04 3.58
CA TRP A 97 -2.64 10.72 3.55
C TRP A 97 -1.84 12.03 3.49
N PRO A 98 -0.85 12.23 4.38
CA PRO A 98 -0.23 13.54 4.57
C PRO A 98 1.06 13.75 3.77
N HIS A 99 1.60 12.70 3.14
CA HIS A 99 2.87 12.76 2.42
C HIS A 99 2.63 12.71 0.91
N THR A 100 3.40 13.45 0.12
CA THR A 100 3.23 13.52 -1.35
C THR A 100 4.49 13.16 -2.12
N ILE A 101 5.59 12.83 -1.45
CA ILE A 101 6.90 12.58 -2.06
C ILE A 101 7.32 11.13 -1.82
N GLY A 102 7.43 10.39 -2.93
CA GLY A 102 7.88 9.00 -2.95
C GLY A 102 6.99 8.10 -3.81
N PRO A 103 7.43 6.87 -4.07
CA PRO A 103 6.70 5.97 -4.95
C PRO A 103 5.52 5.28 -4.27
N VAL A 104 4.57 4.86 -5.10
CA VAL A 104 3.55 3.84 -4.80
C VAL A 104 3.97 2.54 -5.49
N MET A 105 3.85 1.42 -4.80
CA MET A 105 4.15 0.11 -5.37
C MET A 105 3.08 -0.91 -4.96
N VAL A 106 2.67 -1.77 -5.89
CA VAL A 106 1.72 -2.85 -5.62
C VAL A 106 2.32 -4.17 -6.06
N TYR A 107 2.30 -5.13 -5.15
CA TYR A 107 2.85 -6.46 -5.30
C TYR A 107 1.78 -7.52 -5.11
N MET A 108 2.04 -8.71 -5.65
CA MET A 108 1.29 -9.92 -5.33
C MET A 108 2.24 -11.05 -5.02
N ALA A 109 1.77 -12.05 -4.26
CA ALA A 109 2.50 -13.29 -4.03
C ALA A 109 1.53 -14.46 -3.97
N LYS A 110 1.89 -15.58 -4.61
CA LYS A 110 1.07 -16.79 -4.56
C LYS A 110 1.24 -17.46 -3.20
N CYS A 111 0.14 -17.85 -2.58
CA CYS A 111 0.16 -18.62 -1.35
C CYS A 111 0.46 -20.10 -1.67
N PRO A 112 1.33 -20.77 -0.90
CA PRO A 112 1.70 -22.17 -1.16
C PRO A 112 0.51 -23.13 -0.96
N SER A 113 -0.42 -22.75 -0.10
CA SER A 113 -1.73 -23.39 0.08
C SER A 113 -2.76 -22.30 0.34
N THR A 114 -3.26 -22.18 1.58
CA THR A 114 -4.14 -21.06 1.96
C THR A 114 -3.31 -19.85 2.41
N CYS A 115 -3.77 -18.64 2.10
CA CYS A 115 -3.08 -17.43 2.55
C CYS A 115 -3.15 -17.23 4.08
N SER A 116 -4.21 -17.74 4.72
CA SER A 116 -4.36 -17.66 6.17
C SER A 116 -3.30 -18.46 6.94
N SER A 117 -2.71 -19.50 6.33
CA SER A 117 -1.63 -20.30 6.92
C SER A 117 -0.22 -19.88 6.46
N ALA A 118 -0.11 -18.89 5.58
CA ALA A 118 1.16 -18.53 4.96
C ALA A 118 1.98 -17.55 5.82
N THR A 119 3.29 -17.78 5.87
CA THR A 119 4.28 -16.84 6.41
C THR A 119 4.63 -15.83 5.31
N THR A 120 4.21 -14.58 5.46
CA THR A 120 4.30 -13.57 4.39
C THR A 120 5.73 -13.19 4.02
N SER A 121 6.66 -13.26 4.97
CA SER A 121 8.08 -12.96 4.76
C SER A 121 8.81 -14.05 3.96
N SER A 122 8.28 -15.27 3.88
CA SER A 122 8.86 -16.34 3.06
C SER A 122 8.27 -16.43 1.66
N LEU A 123 7.27 -15.61 1.33
CA LEU A 123 6.61 -15.65 0.03
C LEU A 123 7.47 -15.02 -1.07
N GLU A 124 7.30 -15.49 -2.30
CA GLU A 124 7.90 -14.90 -3.49
C GLU A 124 6.94 -13.85 -4.07
N TRP A 125 7.30 -12.58 -3.89
CA TRP A 125 6.54 -11.42 -4.30
C TRP A 125 6.96 -10.96 -5.70
N PHE A 126 5.99 -10.58 -6.51
CA PHE A 126 6.19 -9.92 -7.80
C PHE A 126 5.42 -8.61 -7.85
N LYS A 127 5.99 -7.60 -8.51
CA LYS A 127 5.38 -6.28 -8.63
C LYS A 127 4.38 -6.28 -9.79
N ILE A 128 3.17 -5.75 -9.58
CA ILE A 128 2.13 -5.65 -10.61
C ILE A 128 1.87 -4.21 -11.06
N ASP A 129 2.26 -3.23 -10.24
CA ASP A 129 2.05 -1.80 -10.53
C ASP A 129 3.04 -0.94 -9.73
N GLN A 130 3.37 0.23 -10.27
CA GLN A 130 4.16 1.25 -9.58
C GLN A 130 4.02 2.63 -10.22
N ALA A 131 4.17 3.66 -9.40
CA ALA A 131 4.39 5.03 -9.85
C ALA A 131 5.43 5.72 -8.97
N GLY A 132 6.47 6.27 -9.60
CA GLY A 132 7.59 6.96 -8.94
C GLY A 132 7.49 8.47 -9.13
N LEU A 133 8.60 9.11 -9.51
CA LEU A 133 8.60 10.50 -9.97
C LEU A 133 7.98 10.55 -11.38
N ILE A 134 6.88 11.29 -11.52
CA ILE A 134 6.09 11.41 -12.75
C ILE A 134 6.57 12.59 -13.59
N SER A 135 6.83 13.72 -12.93
CA SER A 135 7.38 14.92 -13.58
C SER A 135 8.02 15.85 -12.55
N GLY A 136 8.91 16.75 -13.00
CA GLY A 136 9.61 17.71 -12.12
C GLY A 136 10.86 17.12 -11.47
N THR A 137 11.24 17.66 -10.32
CA THR A 137 12.45 17.26 -9.57
C THR A 137 12.10 16.41 -8.36
N LEU A 138 13.10 15.80 -7.70
CA LEU A 138 12.83 14.92 -6.55
C LEU A 138 12.10 15.62 -5.40
N ASP A 139 12.42 16.88 -5.12
CA ASP A 139 11.88 17.67 -3.99
C ASP A 139 10.65 18.53 -4.34
N GLY A 140 10.41 18.81 -5.63
CA GLY A 140 9.33 19.68 -6.09
C GLY A 140 8.42 19.08 -7.17
N GLY A 141 8.66 17.83 -7.57
CA GLY A 141 7.94 17.14 -8.64
C GLY A 141 6.62 16.49 -8.21
N LEU A 142 5.88 16.04 -9.21
CA LEU A 142 4.72 15.18 -9.01
C LEU A 142 5.17 13.73 -8.86
N TRP A 143 4.79 13.10 -7.77
CA TRP A 143 5.04 11.69 -7.48
C TRP A 143 3.76 10.87 -7.53
N GLY A 144 3.89 9.56 -7.71
CA GLY A 144 2.78 8.61 -7.57
C GLY A 144 2.04 8.76 -6.24
N MET A 145 2.76 9.01 -5.14
CA MET A 145 2.14 9.27 -3.83
C MET A 145 1.31 10.57 -3.83
N GLY A 146 1.76 11.61 -4.56
CA GLY A 146 0.98 12.83 -4.77
C GLY A 146 -0.30 12.59 -5.59
N GLU A 147 -0.23 11.76 -6.65
CA GLU A 147 -1.42 11.35 -7.40
C GLU A 147 -2.41 10.54 -6.55
N LEU A 148 -1.91 9.65 -5.69
CA LEU A 148 -2.73 8.90 -4.73
C LEU A 148 -3.53 9.85 -3.84
N VAL A 149 -2.88 10.85 -3.24
CA VAL A 149 -3.54 11.87 -2.40
C VAL A 149 -4.60 12.62 -3.21
N ALA A 150 -4.25 13.08 -4.41
CA ALA A 150 -5.16 13.81 -5.29
C ALA A 150 -6.36 12.96 -5.73
N ASN A 151 -6.17 11.65 -5.89
CA ASN A 151 -7.21 10.69 -6.25
C ASN A 151 -7.98 10.18 -5.03
N ASN A 152 -8.39 11.10 -4.16
CA ASN A 152 -9.16 10.83 -2.95
C ASN A 152 -8.49 9.77 -2.04
N ASN A 153 -7.18 9.89 -1.87
CA ASN A 153 -6.35 8.96 -1.08
C ASN A 153 -6.53 7.49 -1.52
N SER A 154 -6.52 7.25 -2.83
CA SER A 154 -6.75 5.91 -3.37
C SER A 154 -5.85 5.58 -4.57
N TRP A 155 -5.49 4.31 -4.67
CA TRP A 155 -4.68 3.76 -5.75
C TRP A 155 -5.37 2.56 -6.35
N THR A 156 -5.49 2.53 -7.68
CA THR A 156 -6.16 1.43 -8.40
C THR A 156 -5.16 0.73 -9.29
N SER A 157 -4.99 -0.56 -9.07
CA SER A 157 -4.15 -1.44 -9.90
C SER A 157 -5.00 -2.54 -10.51
N THR A 158 -4.53 -3.13 -11.62
CA THR A 158 -5.23 -4.24 -12.28
C THR A 158 -4.46 -5.54 -12.06
N ILE A 159 -5.14 -6.59 -11.61
CA ILE A 159 -4.54 -7.91 -11.48
C ILE A 159 -4.19 -8.41 -12.90
N PRO A 160 -2.96 -8.87 -13.19
CA PRO A 160 -2.61 -9.37 -14.51
C PRO A 160 -3.57 -10.46 -15.00
N ALA A 161 -4.16 -10.27 -16.19
CA ALA A 161 -5.24 -11.13 -16.68
C ALA A 161 -4.80 -12.56 -17.00
N SER A 162 -3.52 -12.76 -17.33
CA SER A 162 -2.92 -14.07 -17.61
C SER A 162 -2.54 -14.85 -16.36
N LEU A 163 -2.58 -14.24 -15.17
CA LEU A 163 -2.13 -14.85 -13.91
C LEU A 163 -2.97 -16.10 -13.59
N ALA A 164 -2.27 -17.19 -13.26
CA ALA A 164 -2.91 -18.45 -12.91
C ALA A 164 -3.81 -18.33 -11.66
N PRO A 165 -4.96 -19.02 -11.61
CA PRO A 165 -5.84 -19.00 -10.45
C PRO A 165 -5.19 -19.60 -9.18
N GLY A 166 -5.75 -19.26 -8.02
CA GLY A 166 -5.31 -19.74 -6.71
C GLY A 166 -5.40 -18.66 -5.63
N GLU A 167 -4.86 -18.93 -4.45
CA GLU A 167 -4.81 -17.93 -3.38
C GLU A 167 -3.57 -17.05 -3.49
N TYR A 168 -3.76 -15.74 -3.30
CA TYR A 168 -2.71 -14.73 -3.40
C TYR A 168 -2.82 -13.70 -2.28
N PHE A 169 -1.69 -13.16 -1.86
CA PHE A 169 -1.67 -11.83 -1.25
C PHE A 169 -1.61 -10.76 -2.32
N ILE A 170 -2.23 -9.62 -2.05
CA ILE A 170 -1.91 -8.33 -2.66
C ILE A 170 -1.35 -7.41 -1.58
N ARG A 171 -0.20 -6.78 -1.85
CA ARG A 171 0.52 -5.89 -0.95
C ARG A 171 0.60 -4.51 -1.59
N HIS A 172 0.08 -3.50 -0.92
CA HIS A 172 0.22 -2.11 -1.33
C HIS A 172 1.25 -1.46 -0.44
N GLU A 173 2.12 -0.64 -1.01
CA GLU A 173 3.17 0.04 -0.26
C GLU A 173 3.35 1.48 -0.72
N LEU A 174 3.46 2.37 0.27
CA LEU A 174 4.00 3.71 0.10
C LEU A 174 5.42 3.74 0.68
N LEU A 175 6.35 4.31 -0.07
CA LEU A 175 7.69 4.63 0.45
C LEU A 175 7.82 6.15 0.48
N ALA A 176 7.65 6.76 1.65
CA ALA A 176 7.84 8.19 1.81
C ALA A 176 9.33 8.49 2.01
N ILE A 177 9.86 9.45 1.24
CA ILE A 177 11.29 9.81 1.21
C ILE A 177 11.53 11.29 1.55
N HIS A 178 10.56 11.92 2.23
CA HIS A 178 10.63 13.33 2.61
C HIS A 178 11.62 13.62 3.74
N THR A 179 12.07 12.59 4.47
CA THR A 179 13.08 12.73 5.52
C THR A 179 14.42 12.22 4.99
N PRO A 180 15.48 13.06 4.96
CA PRO A 180 16.79 12.66 4.43
C PRO A 180 17.31 11.38 5.05
N ASP A 181 17.73 10.46 4.19
CA ASP A 181 18.36 9.17 4.56
C ASP A 181 17.52 8.28 5.50
N GLN A 182 16.23 8.59 5.67
CA GLN A 182 15.31 7.86 6.54
C GLN A 182 14.08 7.44 5.73
N PRO A 183 14.15 6.31 5.00
CA PRO A 183 12.99 5.78 4.29
C PRO A 183 11.87 5.46 5.26
N GLN A 184 10.63 5.67 4.83
CA GLN A 184 9.44 5.32 5.60
C GLN A 184 8.53 4.44 4.74
N PHE A 185 8.52 3.15 5.05
CA PHE A 185 7.73 2.13 4.36
C PHE A 185 6.38 1.94 5.07
N TYR A 186 5.30 1.93 4.29
CA TYR A 186 3.92 1.69 4.76
C TYR A 186 3.28 0.55 3.95
N PRO A 187 3.56 -0.72 4.29
CA PRO A 187 3.04 -1.86 3.57
C PRO A 187 1.79 -2.45 4.24
N GLU A 188 0.73 -2.67 3.49
CA GLU A 188 -0.42 -3.47 3.95
C GLU A 188 -0.80 -4.58 2.97
N CYS A 189 -1.19 -5.73 3.52
CA CYS A 189 -1.51 -6.94 2.75
C CYS A 189 -2.97 -7.36 2.88
N ALA A 190 -3.59 -7.80 1.78
CA ALA A 190 -4.90 -8.42 1.75
C ALA A 190 -4.90 -9.78 1.03
N GLN A 191 -5.79 -10.69 1.45
CA GLN A 191 -5.93 -12.02 0.89
C GLN A 191 -6.96 -12.06 -0.25
N LEU A 192 -6.58 -12.68 -1.36
CA LEU A 192 -7.40 -12.87 -2.55
C LEU A 192 -7.52 -14.36 -2.89
N ILE A 193 -8.68 -14.76 -3.41
CA ILE A 193 -8.88 -16.04 -4.11
C ILE A 193 -9.09 -15.71 -5.58
N LEU A 194 -8.05 -15.89 -6.38
CA LEU A 194 -8.04 -15.55 -7.78
C LEU A 194 -8.70 -16.64 -8.62
N THR A 195 -9.71 -16.27 -9.41
CA THR A 195 -10.41 -17.13 -10.36
C THR A 195 -10.04 -16.78 -11.81
N GLY A 196 -10.34 -17.68 -12.75
CA GLY A 196 -10.13 -17.46 -14.18
C GLY A 196 -9.45 -18.65 -14.83
N SER A 197 -8.96 -18.45 -16.06
CA SER A 197 -8.31 -19.48 -16.87
C SER A 197 -6.87 -19.09 -17.26
N GLY A 198 -6.30 -18.08 -16.61
CA GLY A 198 -4.89 -17.73 -16.79
C GLY A 198 -3.97 -18.91 -16.46
N THR A 199 -2.81 -18.94 -17.09
CA THR A 199 -1.80 -19.99 -16.90
C THR A 199 -0.40 -19.43 -16.63
N ALA A 200 -0.23 -18.11 -16.72
CA ALA A 200 1.05 -17.46 -16.52
C ALA A 200 1.40 -17.37 -15.03
N SER A 201 2.70 -17.40 -14.75
CA SER A 201 3.25 -17.15 -13.41
C SER A 201 4.60 -16.45 -13.57
N PRO A 202 4.89 -15.42 -12.75
CA PRO A 202 6.20 -14.78 -12.75
C PRO A 202 7.28 -15.76 -12.31
N SER A 203 8.50 -15.56 -12.81
CA SER A 203 9.67 -16.36 -12.44
C SER A 203 10.94 -15.52 -12.51
N GLY A 204 12.04 -16.05 -11.95
CA GLY A 204 13.37 -15.42 -12.04
C GLY A 204 13.38 -14.02 -11.43
N SER A 205 13.86 -13.03 -12.19
CA SER A 205 14.09 -11.66 -11.72
C SER A 205 12.82 -10.85 -11.36
N TYR A 206 11.63 -11.41 -11.58
CA TYR A 206 10.38 -10.80 -11.11
C TYR A 206 10.05 -11.15 -9.66
N LEU A 207 10.68 -12.19 -9.10
CA LEU A 207 10.39 -12.70 -7.76
C LEU A 207 11.41 -12.18 -6.74
N VAL A 208 10.92 -11.67 -5.62
CA VAL A 208 11.71 -11.17 -4.48
C VAL A 208 11.05 -11.54 -3.16
N GLN A 209 11.76 -11.37 -2.04
CA GLN A 209 11.22 -11.55 -0.69
C GLN A 209 11.20 -10.21 0.08
N PHE A 210 10.33 -10.11 1.09
CA PHE A 210 10.28 -8.98 2.02
C PHE A 210 10.44 -9.48 3.45
N PRO A 211 11.57 -9.21 4.14
CA PRO A 211 12.73 -8.43 3.66
C PRO A 211 13.56 -9.16 2.59
N GLY A 212 14.38 -8.41 1.84
CA GLY A 212 15.31 -8.93 0.82
C GLY A 212 15.28 -8.17 -0.50
N ALA A 213 14.13 -7.63 -0.90
CA ALA A 213 13.99 -6.85 -2.13
C ALA A 213 14.63 -5.45 -2.06
N TYR A 214 14.80 -4.92 -0.85
CA TYR A 214 15.34 -3.58 -0.57
C TYR A 214 16.57 -3.69 0.32
N SER A 215 17.49 -2.75 0.16
CA SER A 215 18.67 -2.58 0.99
C SER A 215 18.84 -1.12 1.39
N ALA A 216 19.48 -0.88 2.53
CA ALA A 216 19.91 0.47 2.93
C ALA A 216 20.97 1.07 1.96
N SER A 217 21.62 0.23 1.14
CA SER A 217 22.53 0.68 0.09
C SER A 217 21.84 1.10 -1.20
N ASP A 218 20.53 0.85 -1.35
CA ASP A 218 19.81 1.25 -2.55
C ASP A 218 19.66 2.77 -2.57
N PRO A 219 20.17 3.47 -3.61
CA PRO A 219 20.20 4.93 -3.65
C PRO A 219 18.81 5.55 -3.78
N SER A 220 17.79 4.74 -4.06
CA SER A 220 16.39 5.16 -4.07
C SER A 220 15.65 4.93 -2.75
N VAL A 221 16.27 4.18 -1.82
CA VAL A 221 15.74 3.92 -0.48
C VAL A 221 16.37 4.89 0.53
N THR A 222 17.69 4.90 0.62
CA THR A 222 18.43 5.85 1.47
C THR A 222 18.85 7.03 0.62
N ILE A 223 18.06 8.10 0.68
CA ILE A 223 18.22 9.27 -0.18
C ILE A 223 17.97 10.56 0.59
N ASP A 224 18.83 11.56 0.38
CA ASP A 224 18.57 12.96 0.71
C ASP A 224 18.13 13.72 -0.53
N ILE A 225 16.82 13.91 -0.69
CA ILE A 225 16.24 14.61 -1.85
C ILE A 225 16.58 16.11 -1.89
N TYR A 226 17.10 16.69 -0.80
CA TYR A 226 17.37 18.12 -0.67
C TYR A 226 18.82 18.50 -0.98
N THR A 227 19.68 17.55 -1.35
CA THR A 227 21.02 17.89 -1.86
C THR A 227 20.92 18.65 -3.17
N ASN A 228 21.83 19.61 -3.42
CA ASN A 228 21.85 20.38 -4.68
C ASN A 228 21.78 19.51 -5.95
N ALA A 229 22.38 18.31 -5.92
CA ALA A 229 22.33 17.37 -7.02
C ALA A 229 20.93 16.75 -7.21
N ASN A 230 20.26 16.38 -6.11
CA ASN A 230 18.94 15.76 -6.14
C ASN A 230 17.81 16.76 -6.41
N GLN A 231 17.97 18.02 -6.02
CA GLN A 231 17.00 19.09 -6.32
C GLN A 231 16.90 19.42 -7.82
N VAL A 232 17.89 19.03 -8.63
CA VAL A 232 17.82 19.16 -10.10
C VAL A 232 17.64 17.81 -10.80
N ALA A 233 17.64 16.70 -10.06
CA ALA A 233 17.44 15.37 -10.61
C ALA A 233 15.97 15.19 -11.01
N THR A 234 15.75 14.71 -12.23
CA THR A 234 14.42 14.54 -12.83
C THR A 234 14.05 13.07 -13.04
N ASN A 235 14.84 12.17 -12.45
CA ASN A 235 14.64 10.73 -12.53
C ASN A 235 14.76 10.09 -11.14
N TYR A 236 13.97 9.03 -10.91
CA TYR A 236 14.02 8.22 -9.70
C TYR A 236 13.83 6.74 -10.08
N THR A 237 14.79 5.90 -9.69
CA THR A 237 14.70 4.44 -9.91
C THR A 237 13.92 3.80 -8.76
N ILE A 238 12.67 3.40 -9.02
CA ILE A 238 11.83 2.76 -8.00
C ILE A 238 12.47 1.44 -7.53
N PRO A 239 12.58 1.20 -6.20
CA PRO A 239 13.26 0.02 -5.68
C PRO A 239 12.49 -1.28 -5.96
N GLY A 240 13.19 -2.43 -5.83
CA GLY A 240 12.63 -3.77 -6.07
C GLY A 240 12.61 -4.19 -7.54
N PRO A 241 11.93 -5.31 -7.87
CA PRO A 241 11.96 -5.89 -9.20
C PRO A 241 11.17 -5.05 -10.22
N ALA A 242 11.33 -5.41 -11.50
CA ALA A 242 10.50 -4.89 -12.58
C ALA A 242 9.02 -5.28 -12.39
N VAL A 243 8.10 -4.50 -12.98
CA VAL A 243 6.67 -4.82 -13.02
C VAL A 243 6.43 -6.02 -13.95
N TRP A 244 5.76 -7.04 -13.43
CA TRP A 244 5.27 -8.18 -14.20
C TRP A 244 3.83 -7.92 -14.65
N GLN A 245 3.62 -7.81 -15.96
CA GLN A 245 2.32 -7.43 -16.54
C GLN A 245 1.45 -8.62 -16.97
N GLY A 246 1.96 -9.85 -16.84
CA GLY A 246 1.28 -11.06 -17.28
C GLY A 246 1.95 -11.81 -18.41
#